data_AF-A0A6I0FDQ7-F1
#
_entry.id   AF-A0A6I0FDQ7-F1
#
_cell.length_a   1.000
_cell.length_b   1.000
_cell.length_c   1.000
_cell.angle_alpha   90.00
_cell.angle_beta   90.00
_cell.angle_gamma   90.00
#
_symmetry.space_group_name_H-M   'P 1'
#
loop_
_entity.id
_entity.type
_entity.pdbx_description
1 polymer ?
#
loop_
_entity_poly.entity_id
_entity_poly.type
_entity_poly.pdbx_seq_one_letter_code
_entity_poly.pdbx_strand_id
1 'polypeptide(L)'
;MDCKEFTSTDSREISIERAAQLKSRIQDYLDIKDKIPKGLSQQQQIKIDEQKRKILSLLNATEEDWKDWKWQLKNRISDVDFLTQVIELSDKEIKSIKKVQKNFRWSISPYYLSLIDSSNKYCPIKLMSVPSGIEIEKKLGKKDPMGEEFTNPAGSITRRYPDRLIINVTNECAMYCRHCQRRRNIGTQDLHQSREMLQESIDYIRANPEIRDVLITGGDPLTLSDEMIDWLLGQLHSIPSVEYIRLGSRTLVTMPQRITDNLLSILKKYPPLYINTHFNHPMEITKESKEACDKLANIGVPLGNQAVLLNGVNNDKYVMRLLNHEMLKCRVRPYYIFHAKKVVGTIHFNTSVAEGIEIMEYLRGYTSGMAIPTYIVNAPGGKGKTPILPQYIISHGKNYVKIRTWEGEIIDYPSFTSKPIEEIYK
;
A
#
# COMPACT_ATOMS: atom_id res chain seq x y z
N MET A 1 -31.86 24.87 16.33
CA MET A 1 -30.62 25.03 15.55
C MET A 1 -30.14 26.42 15.88
N ASP A 2 -29.21 26.55 16.81
CA ASP A 2 -28.57 27.84 17.05
C ASP A 2 -27.61 28.05 15.89
N CYS A 3 -28.13 28.61 14.78
CA CYS A 3 -27.30 29.25 13.79
C CYS A 3 -26.44 30.24 14.56
N LYS A 4 -25.11 30.10 14.51
CA LYS A 4 -24.20 31.17 14.93
C LYS A 4 -24.76 32.47 14.36
N GLU A 5 -25.12 33.42 15.22
CA GLU A 5 -25.56 34.74 14.79
C GLU A 5 -24.41 35.33 13.97
N PHE A 6 -24.62 35.46 12.66
CA PHE A 6 -23.63 36.03 11.78
C PHE A 6 -23.54 37.53 12.07
N THR A 7 -22.33 38.05 12.18
CA THR A 7 -22.05 39.48 12.42
C THR A 7 -22.45 40.37 11.25
N SER A 8 -22.61 39.80 10.06
CA SER A 8 -23.12 40.45 8.83
C SER A 8 -24.31 39.68 8.27
N THR A 9 -25.18 40.36 7.53
CA THR A 9 -26.25 39.73 6.73
C THR A 9 -25.83 39.52 5.27
N ASP A 10 -24.67 40.04 4.85
CA ASP A 10 -24.11 39.78 3.52
C ASP A 10 -23.44 38.40 3.49
N SER A 11 -24.08 37.48 2.76
CA SER A 11 -23.58 36.13 2.52
C SER A 11 -22.14 36.07 2.00
N ARG A 12 -21.68 37.09 1.24
CA ARG A 12 -20.32 37.15 0.70
C ARG A 12 -19.30 37.50 1.77
N GLU A 13 -19.59 38.47 2.64
CA GLU A 13 -18.72 38.83 3.75
C GLU A 13 -18.52 37.65 4.70
N ILE A 14 -19.62 36.98 5.10
CA ILE A 14 -19.59 35.75 5.91
C ILE A 14 -18.71 34.68 5.24
N SER A 15 -18.86 34.50 3.92
CA SER A 15 -18.09 33.51 3.16
C SER A 15 -16.59 33.84 3.11
N ILE A 16 -16.23 35.13 3.03
CA ILE A 16 -14.84 35.59 3.05
C ILE A 16 -14.21 35.36 4.43
N GLU A 17 -14.91 35.70 5.51
CA GLU A 17 -14.47 35.42 6.88
C GLU A 17 -14.28 33.92 7.10
N ARG A 18 -15.23 33.10 6.62
CA ARG A 18 -15.12 31.65 6.67
C ARG A 18 -13.91 31.13 5.88
N ALA A 19 -13.67 31.65 4.69
CA ALA A 19 -12.50 31.27 3.90
C ALA A 19 -11.18 31.63 4.61
N ALA A 20 -11.13 32.77 5.29
CA ALA A 20 -9.96 33.17 6.10
C ALA A 20 -9.72 32.21 7.27
N GLN A 21 -10.77 31.79 7.97
CA GLN A 21 -10.68 30.76 9.02
C GLN A 21 -10.18 29.43 8.43
N LEU A 22 -10.73 28.99 7.30
CA LEU A 22 -10.32 27.72 6.66
C LEU A 22 -8.85 27.74 6.22
N LYS A 23 -8.35 28.88 5.76
CA LYS A 23 -6.94 29.04 5.35
C LYS A 23 -5.98 28.75 6.51
N SER A 24 -6.29 29.24 7.72
CA SER A 24 -5.41 29.04 8.88
C SER A 24 -5.40 27.60 9.39
N ARG A 25 -6.46 26.81 9.12
CA ARG A 25 -6.58 25.40 9.58
C ARG A 25 -5.61 24.42 8.93
N ILE A 26 -4.96 24.80 7.83
CA ILE A 26 -3.98 23.94 7.15
C ILE A 26 -2.60 24.59 7.01
N GLN A 27 -2.37 25.70 7.70
CA GLN A 27 -1.11 26.45 7.57
C GLN A 27 0.09 25.58 7.97
N ASP A 28 -0.06 24.81 9.05
CA ASP A 28 0.90 23.80 9.50
C ASP A 28 1.32 22.81 8.39
N TYR A 29 0.35 22.32 7.62
CA TYR A 29 0.59 21.46 6.47
C TYR A 29 1.27 22.21 5.32
N LEU A 30 0.84 23.45 5.03
CA LEU A 30 1.46 24.25 3.98
C LEU A 30 2.94 24.54 4.27
N ASP A 31 3.29 24.75 5.54
CA ASP A 31 4.65 25.07 5.98
C ASP A 31 5.62 23.87 5.90
N ILE A 32 5.09 22.64 5.94
CA ILE A 32 5.88 21.41 5.96
C ILE A 32 5.80 20.60 4.65
N LYS A 33 4.71 20.70 3.89
CA LYS A 33 4.45 19.80 2.74
C LYS A 33 5.56 19.79 1.70
N ASP A 34 6.26 20.89 1.51
CA ASP A 34 7.33 21.01 0.51
C ASP A 34 8.72 20.65 1.06
N LYS A 35 8.83 20.46 2.38
CA LYS A 35 10.02 19.93 3.06
C LYS A 35 10.01 18.40 3.15
N ILE A 36 8.84 17.77 3.03
CA ILE A 36 8.73 16.32 2.97
C ILE A 36 9.28 15.83 1.61
N PRO A 37 10.24 14.88 1.58
CA PRO A 37 10.80 14.36 0.34
C PRO A 37 9.75 13.66 -0.54
N LYS A 38 9.71 14.00 -1.84
CA LYS A 38 8.75 13.47 -2.83
C LYS A 38 9.48 12.98 -4.07
N GLY A 39 9.09 11.83 -4.60
CA GLY A 39 9.73 11.22 -5.76
C GLY A 39 9.63 12.07 -7.02
N LEU A 40 8.50 12.76 -7.23
CA LEU A 40 8.28 13.66 -8.38
C LEU A 40 8.98 15.02 -8.27
N SER A 41 9.60 15.36 -7.14
CA SER A 41 10.32 16.64 -7.01
C SER A 41 11.56 16.66 -7.90
N GLN A 42 11.88 17.83 -8.48
CA GLN A 42 13.04 17.99 -9.35
C GLN A 42 14.35 17.57 -8.67
N GLN A 43 14.55 17.98 -7.42
CA GLN A 43 15.74 17.62 -6.65
C GLN A 43 15.86 16.10 -6.44
N GLN A 44 14.76 15.43 -6.12
CA GLN A 44 14.78 13.98 -5.94
C GLN A 44 15.01 13.25 -7.26
N GLN A 45 14.48 13.75 -8.37
CA GLN A 45 14.71 13.18 -9.71
C GLN A 45 16.18 13.25 -10.10
N ILE A 46 16.86 14.38 -9.86
CA ILE A 46 18.31 14.50 -10.10
C ILE A 46 19.09 13.44 -9.31
N LYS A 47 18.78 13.27 -8.01
CA LYS A 47 19.40 12.25 -7.16
C LYS A 47 19.16 10.83 -7.69
N ILE A 48 17.92 10.54 -8.11
CA ILE A 48 17.55 9.24 -8.70
C ILE A 48 18.36 8.99 -9.99
N ASP A 49 18.46 9.97 -10.87
CA ASP A 49 19.18 9.85 -12.15
C ASP A 49 20.70 9.70 -11.97
N GLU A 50 21.29 10.40 -11.00
CA GLU A 50 22.69 10.21 -10.60
C GLU A 50 22.94 8.80 -10.08
N GLN A 51 22.08 8.31 -9.19
CA GLN A 51 22.23 6.99 -8.62
C GLN A 51 21.96 5.88 -9.62
N LYS A 52 21.00 6.06 -10.52
CA LYS A 52 20.75 5.19 -11.67
C LYS A 52 21.99 5.06 -12.55
N ARG A 53 22.62 6.17 -12.96
CA ARG A 53 23.86 6.15 -13.76
C ARG A 53 24.98 5.40 -13.07
N LYS A 54 25.11 5.58 -11.75
CA LYS A 54 26.08 4.86 -10.92
C LYS A 54 25.81 3.35 -10.92
N ILE A 55 24.56 2.94 -10.74
CA ILE A 55 24.16 1.52 -10.74
C ILE A 55 24.39 0.89 -12.12
N LEU A 56 24.01 1.57 -13.21
CA LEU A 56 24.23 1.11 -14.58
C LEU A 56 25.72 0.92 -14.88
N SER A 57 26.57 1.86 -14.45
CA SER A 57 28.03 1.74 -14.60
C SER A 57 28.58 0.54 -13.83
N LEU A 58 28.19 0.35 -12.57
CA LEU A 58 28.65 -0.78 -11.74
C LEU A 58 28.18 -2.15 -12.25
N LEU A 59 27.02 -2.20 -12.91
CA LEU A 59 26.47 -3.43 -13.50
C LEU A 59 26.84 -3.62 -14.97
N ASN A 60 27.61 -2.70 -15.57
CA ASN A 60 27.92 -2.66 -17.00
C ASN A 60 26.67 -2.79 -17.89
N ALA A 61 25.66 -1.98 -17.60
CA ALA A 61 24.34 -2.05 -18.21
C ALA A 61 23.94 -0.73 -18.88
N THR A 62 22.99 -0.82 -19.80
CA THR A 62 22.50 0.29 -20.62
C THR A 62 21.17 0.86 -20.11
N GLU A 63 20.74 1.97 -20.70
CA GLU A 63 19.39 2.51 -20.48
C GLU A 63 18.28 1.56 -20.95
N GLU A 64 18.53 0.73 -21.96
CA GLU A 64 17.56 -0.27 -22.42
C GLU A 64 17.44 -1.43 -21.42
N ASP A 65 18.58 -1.86 -20.84
CA ASP A 65 18.57 -2.80 -19.72
C ASP A 65 17.78 -2.24 -18.53
N TRP A 66 17.91 -0.95 -18.22
CA TRP A 66 17.15 -0.31 -17.13
C TRP A 66 15.64 -0.42 -17.33
N LYS A 67 15.16 -0.34 -18.59
CA LYS A 67 13.74 -0.43 -18.95
C LYS A 67 13.23 -1.86 -18.98
N ASP A 68 14.12 -2.87 -19.04
CA ASP A 68 13.74 -4.27 -18.99
C ASP A 68 13.50 -4.73 -17.54
N TRP A 69 12.26 -5.11 -17.25
CA TRP A 69 11.90 -5.64 -15.93
C TRP A 69 12.59 -6.97 -15.62
N LYS A 70 12.91 -7.80 -16.63
CA LYS A 70 13.63 -9.06 -16.43
C LYS A 70 15.06 -8.78 -16.02
N TRP A 71 15.70 -7.77 -16.61
CA TRP A 71 17.01 -7.28 -16.17
C TRP A 71 16.95 -6.75 -14.74
N GLN A 72 15.95 -5.93 -14.39
CA GLN A 72 15.76 -5.43 -13.01
C GLN A 72 15.63 -6.57 -12.00
N LEU A 73 14.86 -7.61 -12.33
CA LEU A 73 14.63 -8.76 -11.45
C LEU A 73 15.88 -9.65 -11.32
N LYS A 74 16.59 -9.90 -12.42
CA LYS A 74 17.84 -10.68 -12.46
C LYS A 74 18.97 -9.99 -11.70
N ASN A 75 19.06 -8.67 -11.77
CA ASN A 75 20.12 -7.87 -11.16
C ASN A 75 19.73 -7.28 -9.80
N ARG A 76 18.78 -7.92 -9.07
CA ARG A 76 18.49 -7.51 -7.71
C ARG A 76 19.75 -7.58 -6.84
N ILE A 77 20.02 -6.50 -6.13
CA ILE A 77 21.14 -6.38 -5.20
C ILE A 77 20.79 -7.16 -3.93
N SER A 78 21.56 -8.19 -3.65
CA SER A 78 21.50 -9.01 -2.42
C SER A 78 22.87 -9.21 -1.77
N ASP A 79 23.90 -8.54 -2.31
CA ASP A 79 25.24 -8.49 -1.76
C ASP A 79 25.49 -7.13 -1.10
N VAL A 80 25.98 -7.19 0.13
CA VAL A 80 26.31 -6.00 0.91
C VAL A 80 27.57 -5.31 0.39
N ASP A 81 28.52 -6.06 -0.17
CA ASP A 81 29.76 -5.46 -0.67
C ASP A 81 29.44 -4.64 -1.95
N PHE A 82 28.60 -5.16 -2.85
CA PHE A 82 28.00 -4.34 -3.93
C PHE A 82 27.19 -3.15 -3.39
N LEU A 83 26.34 -3.35 -2.37
CA LEU A 83 25.50 -2.28 -1.82
C LEU A 83 26.32 -1.08 -1.32
N THR A 84 27.47 -1.32 -0.68
CA THR A 84 28.38 -0.26 -0.20
C THR A 84 29.00 0.57 -1.32
N GLN A 85 29.09 0.02 -2.53
CA GLN A 85 29.54 0.78 -3.69
C GLN A 85 28.47 1.77 -4.16
N VAL A 86 27.19 1.50 -3.92
CA VAL A 86 26.06 2.33 -4.38
C VAL A 86 25.65 3.38 -3.33
N ILE A 87 25.48 2.97 -2.07
CA ILE A 87 25.00 3.82 -0.97
C ILE A 87 25.98 3.88 0.19
N GLU A 88 25.90 4.96 0.97
CA GLU A 88 26.71 5.12 2.19
C GLU A 88 26.20 4.24 3.33
N LEU A 89 27.10 3.42 3.88
CA LEU A 89 26.86 2.55 5.02
C LEU A 89 28.04 2.61 5.99
N SER A 90 27.75 2.75 7.28
CA SER A 90 28.74 2.60 8.34
C SER A 90 29.17 1.13 8.51
N ASP A 91 30.37 0.91 9.07
CA ASP A 91 30.85 -0.43 9.43
C ASP A 91 29.85 -1.21 10.30
N LYS A 92 29.13 -0.51 11.18
CA LYS A 92 28.09 -1.10 12.03
C LYS A 92 26.91 -1.59 11.19
N GLU A 93 26.48 -0.82 10.19
CA GLU A 93 25.40 -1.24 9.27
C GLU A 93 25.85 -2.44 8.43
N ILE A 94 27.05 -2.41 7.86
CA ILE A 94 27.60 -3.52 7.07
C ILE A 94 27.63 -4.81 7.90
N LYS A 95 28.19 -4.75 9.12
CA LYS A 95 28.22 -5.90 10.05
C LYS A 95 26.81 -6.38 10.41
N SER A 96 25.85 -5.47 10.53
CA SER A 96 24.47 -5.80 10.84
C SER A 96 23.78 -6.51 9.67
N ILE A 97 23.95 -6.00 8.44
CA ILE A 97 23.42 -6.64 7.22
C ILE A 97 23.98 -8.06 7.07
N LYS A 98 25.30 -8.25 7.24
CA LYS A 98 25.96 -9.56 7.19
C LYS A 98 25.42 -10.55 8.24
N LYS A 99 24.94 -10.08 9.40
CA LYS A 99 24.31 -10.93 10.43
C LYS A 99 22.84 -11.24 10.09
N VAL A 100 22.09 -10.24 9.64
CA VAL A 100 20.66 -10.39 9.35
C VAL A 100 20.43 -11.29 8.15
N GLN A 101 21.26 -11.20 7.11
CA GLN A 101 21.12 -12.01 5.89
C GLN A 101 21.25 -13.53 6.13
N LYS A 102 21.88 -13.95 7.24
CA LYS A 102 21.93 -15.36 7.66
C LYS A 102 20.58 -15.91 8.12
N ASN A 103 19.67 -15.02 8.57
CA ASN A 103 18.36 -15.39 9.08
C ASN A 103 17.25 -15.03 8.09
N PHE A 104 17.42 -13.93 7.36
CA PHE A 104 16.40 -13.40 6.49
C PHE A 104 16.98 -12.94 5.17
N ARG A 105 16.50 -13.57 4.09
CA ARG A 105 16.77 -13.15 2.73
C ARG A 105 16.40 -11.68 2.52
N TRP A 106 17.17 -11.00 1.68
CA TRP A 106 16.93 -9.63 1.26
C TRP A 106 17.39 -9.48 -0.18
N SER A 107 16.72 -8.60 -0.91
CA SER A 107 17.09 -8.22 -2.26
C SER A 107 16.38 -6.93 -2.63
N ILE A 108 17.01 -6.07 -3.42
CA ILE A 108 16.49 -4.78 -3.85
C ILE A 108 16.69 -4.66 -5.37
N SER A 109 15.64 -4.36 -6.12
CA SER A 109 15.80 -4.07 -7.56
C SER A 109 16.72 -2.86 -7.76
N PRO A 110 17.48 -2.80 -8.87
CA PRO A 110 18.26 -1.62 -9.24
C PRO A 110 17.45 -0.32 -9.18
N TYR A 111 16.21 -0.33 -9.71
CA TYR A 111 15.29 0.80 -9.66
C TYR A 111 14.95 1.24 -8.22
N TYR A 112 14.58 0.33 -7.33
CA TYR A 112 14.19 0.74 -5.98
C TYR A 112 15.41 1.19 -5.16
N LEU A 113 16.59 0.63 -5.45
CA LEU A 113 17.86 1.06 -4.86
C LEU A 113 18.20 2.51 -5.24
N SER A 114 17.91 2.96 -6.48
CA SER A 114 18.16 4.35 -6.89
C SER A 114 17.28 5.39 -6.19
N LEU A 115 16.30 4.97 -5.40
CA LEU A 115 15.45 5.88 -4.62
C LEU A 115 16.05 6.21 -3.24
N ILE A 116 17.14 5.54 -2.83
CA ILE A 116 17.74 5.71 -1.51
C ILE A 116 18.54 7.01 -1.44
N ASP A 117 18.06 7.95 -0.63
CA ASP A 117 18.86 9.12 -0.26
C ASP A 117 19.92 8.75 0.79
N SER A 118 21.16 8.57 0.36
CA SER A 118 22.28 8.18 1.24
C SER A 118 22.63 9.25 2.29
N SER A 119 22.31 10.52 2.02
CA SER A 119 22.58 11.61 2.97
C SER A 119 21.69 11.54 4.22
N ASN A 120 20.56 10.82 4.15
CA ASN A 120 19.66 10.62 5.26
C ASN A 120 19.76 9.18 5.78
N LYS A 121 20.39 9.01 6.94
CA LYS A 121 20.46 7.71 7.64
C LYS A 121 19.09 7.07 7.88
N TYR A 122 18.06 7.88 8.10
CA TYR A 122 16.68 7.45 8.32
C TYR A 122 15.84 7.56 7.04
N CYS A 123 16.46 7.49 5.86
CA CYS A 123 15.76 7.48 4.58
C CYS A 123 14.67 6.39 4.59
N PRO A 124 13.38 6.73 4.35
CA PRO A 124 12.28 5.77 4.44
C PRO A 124 12.42 4.62 3.43
N ILE A 125 12.98 4.89 2.25
CA ILE A 125 13.28 3.86 1.24
C ILE A 125 14.31 2.86 1.78
N LYS A 126 15.40 3.36 2.40
CA LYS A 126 16.45 2.53 3.01
C LYS A 126 15.88 1.68 4.14
N LEU A 127 15.07 2.25 5.02
CA LEU A 127 14.43 1.51 6.11
C LEU A 127 13.57 0.35 5.59
N MET A 128 12.84 0.56 4.50
CA MET A 128 11.96 -0.47 3.93
C MET A 128 12.66 -1.56 3.11
N SER A 129 13.92 -1.36 2.70
CA SER A 129 14.63 -2.25 1.77
C SER A 129 15.94 -2.85 2.31
N VAL A 130 16.71 -2.10 3.09
CA VAL A 130 18.03 -2.52 3.58
C VAL A 130 17.92 -3.20 4.95
N PRO A 131 18.55 -4.37 5.16
CA PRO A 131 18.50 -5.04 6.45
C PRO A 131 19.07 -4.21 7.61
N SER A 132 18.45 -4.31 8.78
CA SER A 132 18.91 -3.64 10.01
C SER A 132 19.12 -4.64 11.14
N GLY A 133 20.12 -4.40 11.99
CA GLY A 133 20.48 -5.30 13.11
C GLY A 133 19.32 -5.55 14.08
N ILE A 134 18.41 -4.58 14.23
CA ILE A 134 17.23 -4.68 15.08
C ILE A 134 16.28 -5.82 14.69
N GLU A 135 16.35 -6.29 13.44
CA GLU A 135 15.54 -7.40 12.93
C GLU A 135 15.86 -8.74 13.60
N ILE A 136 17.04 -8.87 14.21
CA ILE A 136 17.48 -10.08 14.90
C ILE A 136 17.71 -9.89 16.41
N GLU A 137 17.64 -8.65 16.92
CA GLU A 137 17.92 -8.34 18.33
C GLU A 137 16.89 -8.93 19.31
N LYS A 138 15.63 -9.06 18.89
CA LYS A 138 14.55 -9.61 19.72
C LYS A 138 13.66 -10.53 18.89
N LYS A 139 13.56 -11.81 19.28
CA LYS A 139 12.61 -12.78 18.68
C LYS A 139 11.16 -12.52 19.11
N LEU A 140 10.73 -11.26 19.11
CA LEU A 140 9.36 -10.85 19.39
C LEU A 140 8.52 -10.99 18.13
N GLY A 141 7.21 -11.19 18.31
CA GLY A 141 6.26 -11.41 17.22
C GLY A 141 5.98 -12.88 16.93
N LYS A 142 5.11 -13.13 15.94
CA LYS A 142 4.74 -14.47 15.47
C LYS A 142 5.18 -14.65 14.02
N LYS A 143 5.49 -15.90 13.61
CA LYS A 143 5.78 -16.19 12.19
C LYS A 143 4.54 -15.97 11.33
N ASP A 144 3.39 -16.46 11.80
CA ASP A 144 2.09 -16.26 11.19
C ASP A 144 1.09 -15.66 12.19
N PRO A 145 1.11 -14.33 12.42
CA PRO A 145 0.17 -13.71 13.35
C PRO A 145 -1.30 -13.82 12.90
N MET A 146 -1.53 -14.17 11.64
CA MET A 146 -2.85 -14.21 11.01
C MET A 146 -3.41 -15.63 10.86
N GLY A 147 -2.62 -16.66 11.13
CA GLY A 147 -3.01 -18.05 10.93
C GLY A 147 -3.42 -18.33 9.49
N GLU A 148 -2.77 -17.70 8.50
CA GLU A 148 -3.07 -17.97 7.09
C GLU A 148 -2.87 -19.47 6.76
N GLU A 149 -1.88 -20.12 7.39
CA GLU A 149 -1.61 -21.56 7.23
C GLU A 149 -2.79 -22.46 7.60
N PHE A 150 -3.63 -22.04 8.56
CA PHE A 150 -4.80 -22.81 9.01
C PHE A 150 -6.08 -22.49 8.24
N THR A 151 -5.96 -21.73 7.15
CA THR A 151 -7.10 -21.27 6.34
C THR A 151 -6.89 -21.54 4.86
N ASN A 152 -6.10 -22.58 4.53
CA ASN A 152 -5.87 -23.08 3.18
C ASN A 152 -6.68 -24.37 2.93
N PRO A 153 -7.86 -24.29 2.30
CA PRO A 153 -8.65 -25.47 1.99
C PRO A 153 -8.20 -26.26 0.75
N ALA A 154 -7.35 -25.73 -0.13
CA ALA A 154 -6.87 -26.41 -1.35
C ALA A 154 -5.71 -25.66 -2.01
N GLY A 155 -4.74 -26.38 -2.57
CA GLY A 155 -3.64 -25.82 -3.33
C GLY A 155 -2.89 -24.70 -2.58
N SER A 156 -2.86 -23.49 -3.15
CA SER A 156 -2.17 -22.34 -2.58
C SER A 156 -3.10 -21.21 -2.10
N ILE A 157 -4.34 -21.55 -1.74
CA ILE A 157 -5.35 -20.54 -1.38
C ILE A 157 -5.31 -20.16 0.10
N THR A 158 -5.91 -19.01 0.42
CA THR A 158 -6.23 -18.65 1.81
C THR A 158 -7.62 -18.04 1.85
N ARG A 159 -8.56 -18.71 2.53
CA ARG A 159 -9.97 -18.33 2.62
C ARG A 159 -10.31 -17.95 4.06
N ARG A 160 -10.55 -16.66 4.28
CA ARG A 160 -10.89 -16.08 5.61
C ARG A 160 -12.23 -15.35 5.65
N TYR A 161 -12.86 -15.20 4.50
CA TYR A 161 -14.13 -14.50 4.37
C TYR A 161 -15.11 -15.39 3.59
N PRO A 162 -16.43 -15.14 3.73
CA PRO A 162 -17.45 -16.02 3.13
C PRO A 162 -17.35 -16.13 1.61
N ASP A 163 -17.19 -15.00 0.92
CA ASP A 163 -17.42 -14.88 -0.53
C ASP A 163 -16.14 -14.66 -1.36
N ARG A 164 -14.97 -14.75 -0.72
CA ARG A 164 -13.69 -14.36 -1.34
C ARG A 164 -12.49 -15.04 -0.72
N LEU A 165 -11.46 -15.21 -1.54
CA LEU A 165 -10.19 -15.80 -1.13
C LEU A 165 -9.00 -15.13 -1.82
N ILE A 166 -7.81 -15.54 -1.42
CA ILE A 166 -6.58 -15.21 -2.15
C ILE A 166 -5.94 -16.48 -2.71
N ILE A 167 -5.16 -16.35 -3.78
CA ILE A 167 -4.25 -17.39 -4.28
C ILE A 167 -2.82 -16.87 -4.14
N ASN A 168 -1.94 -17.60 -3.44
CA ASN A 168 -0.53 -17.27 -3.37
C ASN A 168 0.20 -17.95 -4.54
N VAL A 169 0.62 -17.20 -5.57
CA VAL A 169 1.12 -17.76 -6.83
C VAL A 169 2.64 -17.86 -6.93
N THR A 170 3.36 -17.19 -6.03
CA THR A 170 4.83 -17.12 -6.03
C THR A 170 5.30 -16.67 -4.65
N ASN A 171 6.54 -16.97 -4.27
CA ASN A 171 7.20 -16.29 -3.15
C ASN A 171 8.15 -15.16 -3.60
N GLU A 172 8.37 -15.01 -4.91
CA GLU A 172 9.29 -14.05 -5.48
C GLU A 172 8.73 -12.62 -5.43
N CYS A 173 9.61 -11.65 -5.12
CA CYS A 173 9.33 -10.23 -5.17
C CYS A 173 10.48 -9.48 -5.86
N ALA A 174 10.19 -8.38 -6.56
CA ALA A 174 11.24 -7.46 -7.05
C ALA A 174 12.09 -6.86 -5.91
N MET A 175 11.50 -6.71 -4.71
CA MET A 175 12.20 -6.31 -3.50
C MET A 175 11.56 -6.99 -2.27
N TYR A 176 12.40 -7.50 -1.36
CA TYR A 176 11.95 -8.10 -0.10
C TYR A 176 11.80 -7.05 1.01
N CYS A 177 10.57 -6.54 1.14
CA CYS A 177 10.22 -5.50 2.12
C CYS A 177 10.64 -5.91 3.54
N ARG A 178 11.37 -5.04 4.25
CA ARG A 178 11.80 -5.30 5.64
C ARG A 178 10.64 -5.36 6.64
N HIS A 179 9.45 -4.97 6.22
CA HIS A 179 8.19 -5.04 6.96
C HIS A 179 7.21 -6.11 6.41
N CYS A 180 7.70 -7.08 5.63
CA CYS A 180 6.83 -8.06 4.96
C CYS A 180 6.02 -8.91 5.96
N GLN A 181 4.68 -8.88 5.85
CA GLN A 181 3.80 -9.70 6.69
C GLN A 181 3.95 -11.21 6.44
N ARG A 182 4.39 -11.59 5.23
CA ARG A 182 4.60 -12.99 4.80
C ARG A 182 6.08 -13.33 4.78
N ARG A 183 6.87 -12.72 5.67
CA ARG A 183 8.30 -12.98 5.78
C ARG A 183 8.65 -14.48 5.86
N ARG A 184 7.79 -15.27 6.53
CA ARG A 184 7.94 -16.72 6.64
C ARG A 184 7.88 -17.46 5.28
N ASN A 185 7.21 -16.89 4.28
CA ASN A 185 7.00 -17.50 2.96
C ASN A 185 8.12 -17.17 1.97
N ILE A 186 8.98 -16.18 2.25
CA ILE A 186 10.06 -15.74 1.32
C ILE A 186 11.04 -16.88 1.04
N GLY A 187 11.27 -17.76 2.03
CA GLY A 187 12.17 -18.91 1.88
C GLY A 187 13.61 -18.52 1.54
N THR A 188 14.34 -19.45 0.92
CA THR A 188 15.74 -19.29 0.51
C THR A 188 15.92 -19.19 -1.00
N GLN A 189 14.90 -19.55 -1.79
CA GLN A 189 14.90 -19.56 -3.25
C GLN A 189 13.62 -18.92 -3.79
N ASP A 190 13.70 -18.32 -4.98
CA ASP A 190 12.54 -17.82 -5.72
C ASP A 190 11.84 -18.99 -6.40
N LEU A 191 10.56 -19.17 -6.11
CA LEU A 191 9.72 -20.25 -6.60
C LEU A 191 8.33 -19.71 -6.97
N HIS A 192 7.90 -20.05 -8.17
CA HIS A 192 6.51 -19.95 -8.57
C HIS A 192 5.76 -21.21 -8.14
N GLN A 193 4.46 -21.08 -7.86
CA GLN A 193 3.63 -22.26 -7.66
C GLN A 193 3.53 -23.07 -8.94
N SER A 194 3.51 -24.39 -8.81
CA SER A 194 3.39 -25.28 -9.96
C SER A 194 2.01 -25.15 -10.60
N ARG A 195 1.90 -25.58 -11.86
CA ARG A 195 0.65 -25.54 -12.62
C ARG A 195 -0.43 -26.38 -11.93
N GLU A 196 -0.04 -27.52 -11.37
CA GLU A 196 -0.90 -28.47 -10.67
C GLU A 196 -1.46 -27.84 -9.39
N MET A 197 -0.63 -27.19 -8.59
CA MET A 197 -1.04 -26.49 -7.36
C MET A 197 -2.03 -25.36 -7.65
N LEU A 198 -1.79 -24.60 -8.73
CA LEU A 198 -2.70 -23.55 -9.18
C LEU A 198 -4.00 -24.13 -9.73
N GLN A 199 -3.95 -25.25 -10.45
CA GLN A 199 -5.14 -25.93 -10.95
C GLN A 199 -6.01 -26.43 -9.79
N GLU A 200 -5.43 -27.04 -8.76
CA GLU A 200 -6.15 -27.44 -7.53
C GLU A 200 -6.88 -26.24 -6.89
N SER A 201 -6.21 -25.08 -6.85
CA SER A 201 -6.78 -23.82 -6.35
C SER A 201 -7.98 -23.35 -7.19
N ILE A 202 -7.87 -23.43 -8.51
CA ILE A 202 -8.91 -23.06 -9.47
C ILE A 202 -10.11 -24.03 -9.36
N ASP A 203 -9.85 -25.32 -9.22
CA ASP A 203 -10.89 -26.35 -9.11
C ASP A 203 -11.68 -26.19 -7.82
N TYR A 204 -11.02 -25.85 -6.71
CA TYR A 204 -11.70 -25.46 -5.47
C TYR A 204 -12.64 -24.26 -5.69
N ILE A 205 -12.18 -23.20 -6.38
CA ILE A 205 -13.02 -22.03 -6.66
C ILE A 205 -14.24 -22.43 -7.51
N ARG A 206 -14.04 -23.25 -8.55
CA ARG A 206 -15.11 -23.72 -9.43
C ARG A 206 -16.18 -24.54 -8.69
N ALA A 207 -15.77 -25.30 -7.67
CA ALA A 207 -16.67 -26.12 -6.86
C ALA A 207 -17.46 -25.33 -5.80
N ASN A 208 -17.15 -24.05 -5.57
CA ASN A 208 -17.70 -23.23 -4.47
C ASN A 208 -18.31 -21.93 -5.04
N PRO A 209 -19.58 -21.95 -5.52
CA PRO A 209 -20.20 -20.86 -6.27
C PRO A 209 -20.48 -19.59 -5.46
N GLU A 210 -20.35 -19.62 -4.13
CA GLU A 210 -20.40 -18.43 -3.28
C GLU A 210 -19.14 -17.54 -3.42
N ILE A 211 -18.08 -18.05 -4.04
CA ILE A 211 -16.83 -17.31 -4.26
C ILE A 211 -16.97 -16.44 -5.51
N ARG A 212 -16.95 -15.12 -5.27
CA ARG A 212 -17.12 -14.07 -6.29
C ARG A 212 -15.91 -13.16 -6.49
N ASP A 213 -15.03 -13.05 -5.49
CA ASP A 213 -13.83 -12.19 -5.50
C ASP A 213 -12.58 -13.02 -5.26
N VAL A 214 -11.70 -13.05 -6.28
CA VAL A 214 -10.43 -13.78 -6.23
C VAL A 214 -9.25 -12.80 -6.30
N LEU A 215 -8.43 -12.79 -5.25
CA LEU A 215 -7.21 -11.99 -5.19
C LEU A 215 -5.96 -12.83 -5.48
N ILE A 216 -5.30 -12.58 -6.60
CA ILE A 216 -4.00 -13.17 -6.93
C ILE A 216 -2.89 -12.38 -6.23
N THR A 217 -2.10 -13.05 -5.41
CA THR A 217 -1.04 -12.45 -4.57
C THR A 217 0.06 -13.48 -4.27
N GLY A 218 0.83 -13.30 -3.20
CA GLY A 218 1.92 -14.18 -2.79
C GLY A 218 3.07 -13.35 -2.24
N GLY A 219 4.25 -13.54 -2.83
CA GLY A 219 5.27 -12.51 -2.95
C GLY A 219 4.73 -11.36 -3.81
N ASP A 220 4.91 -11.44 -5.12
CA ASP A 220 4.30 -10.49 -6.06
C ASP A 220 3.88 -11.17 -7.38
N PRO A 221 2.59 -11.17 -7.74
CA PRO A 221 2.09 -11.89 -8.91
C PRO A 221 2.61 -11.33 -10.24
N LEU A 222 3.08 -10.07 -10.27
CA LEU A 222 3.66 -9.49 -11.47
C LEU A 222 5.11 -9.92 -11.71
N THR A 223 5.68 -10.77 -10.88
CA THR A 223 6.95 -11.48 -11.18
C THR A 223 6.76 -12.67 -12.12
N LEU A 224 5.54 -13.17 -12.26
CA LEU A 224 5.21 -14.24 -13.19
C LEU A 224 5.40 -13.79 -14.65
N SER A 225 5.64 -14.76 -15.52
CA SER A 225 5.63 -14.56 -16.97
C SER A 225 4.26 -14.09 -17.46
N ASP A 226 4.26 -13.39 -18.59
CA ASP A 226 3.04 -12.93 -19.24
C ASP A 226 2.11 -14.11 -19.59
N GLU A 227 2.66 -15.23 -20.03
CA GLU A 227 1.91 -16.45 -20.38
C GLU A 227 1.22 -17.09 -19.17
N MET A 228 1.87 -17.06 -18.00
CA MET A 228 1.28 -17.59 -16.78
C MET A 228 0.16 -16.69 -16.26
N ILE A 229 0.33 -15.35 -16.35
CA ILE A 229 -0.71 -14.38 -15.99
C ILE A 229 -1.93 -14.53 -16.92
N ASP A 230 -1.71 -14.61 -18.24
CA ASP A 230 -2.77 -14.78 -19.24
C ASP A 230 -3.58 -16.06 -18.96
N TRP A 231 -2.89 -17.19 -18.75
CA TRP A 231 -3.57 -18.42 -18.39
C TRP A 231 -4.37 -18.32 -17.09
N LEU A 232 -3.76 -17.84 -16.00
CA LEU A 232 -4.40 -17.84 -14.69
C LEU A 232 -5.63 -16.94 -14.68
N LEU A 233 -5.52 -15.75 -15.29
CA LEU A 233 -6.66 -14.85 -15.46
C LEU A 233 -7.75 -15.49 -16.32
N GLY A 234 -7.38 -16.14 -17.44
CA GLY A 234 -8.33 -16.84 -18.30
C GLY A 234 -9.09 -17.96 -17.60
N GLN A 235 -8.39 -18.77 -16.77
CA GLN A 235 -9.05 -19.82 -15.99
C GLN A 235 -10.05 -19.26 -14.99
N LEU A 236 -9.65 -18.26 -14.21
CA LEU A 236 -10.51 -17.66 -13.19
C LEU A 236 -11.68 -16.90 -13.80
N HIS A 237 -11.45 -16.16 -14.89
CA HIS A 237 -12.47 -15.40 -15.60
C HIS A 237 -13.53 -16.31 -16.26
N SER A 238 -13.17 -17.56 -16.58
CA SER A 238 -14.12 -18.54 -17.13
C SER A 238 -15.09 -19.14 -16.10
N ILE A 239 -14.88 -18.91 -14.80
CA ILE A 239 -15.72 -19.47 -13.73
C ILE A 239 -16.94 -18.55 -13.54
N PRO A 240 -18.19 -19.03 -13.76
CA PRO A 240 -19.37 -18.16 -13.74
C PRO A 240 -19.63 -17.41 -12.43
N SER A 241 -19.22 -17.98 -11.29
CA SER A 241 -19.41 -17.32 -9.98
C SER A 241 -18.40 -16.21 -9.71
N VAL A 242 -17.25 -16.19 -10.41
CA VAL A 242 -16.19 -15.20 -10.20
C VAL A 242 -16.56 -13.90 -10.91
N GLU A 243 -17.10 -12.95 -10.15
CA GLU A 243 -17.53 -11.65 -10.66
C GLU A 243 -16.35 -10.74 -11.02
N TYR A 244 -15.25 -10.80 -10.26
CA TYR A 244 -14.05 -10.01 -10.54
C TYR A 244 -12.78 -10.62 -9.95
N ILE A 245 -11.66 -10.27 -10.59
CA ILE A 245 -10.32 -10.67 -10.17
C ILE A 245 -9.55 -9.42 -9.71
N ARG A 246 -8.67 -9.60 -8.74
CA ARG A 246 -7.78 -8.53 -8.28
C ARG A 246 -6.35 -9.02 -8.17
N LEU A 247 -5.38 -8.15 -8.46
CA LEU A 247 -3.95 -8.42 -8.22
C LEU A 247 -3.48 -7.59 -7.02
N GLY A 248 -2.73 -8.22 -6.12
CA GLY A 248 -2.01 -7.52 -5.06
C GLY A 248 -0.52 -7.47 -5.40
N SER A 249 -0.03 -6.34 -5.90
CA SER A 249 1.33 -6.23 -6.44
C SER A 249 2.02 -4.94 -6.00
N ARG A 250 3.22 -5.07 -5.43
CA ARG A 250 4.11 -3.94 -5.11
C ARG A 250 5.07 -3.62 -6.26
N THR A 251 5.00 -4.35 -7.37
CA THR A 251 5.86 -4.17 -8.53
C THR A 251 5.69 -2.78 -9.16
N LEU A 252 4.50 -2.17 -9.12
CA LEU A 252 4.30 -0.77 -9.53
C LEU A 252 5.18 0.22 -8.75
N VAL A 253 5.60 -0.15 -7.54
CA VAL A 253 6.41 0.65 -6.62
C VAL A 253 7.89 0.27 -6.69
N THR A 254 8.19 -1.00 -6.94
CA THR A 254 9.55 -1.56 -6.77
C THR A 254 10.21 -1.93 -8.09
N MET A 255 9.46 -2.07 -9.18
CA MET A 255 9.96 -2.39 -10.53
C MET A 255 8.88 -2.01 -11.56
N PRO A 256 8.54 -0.71 -11.69
CA PRO A 256 7.46 -0.23 -12.56
C PRO A 256 7.64 -0.58 -14.05
N GLN A 257 8.86 -0.91 -14.46
CA GLN A 257 9.21 -1.45 -15.78
C GLN A 257 8.36 -2.66 -16.19
N ARG A 258 7.80 -3.41 -15.23
CA ARG A 258 6.98 -4.59 -15.51
C ARG A 258 5.70 -4.28 -16.28
N ILE A 259 5.23 -3.03 -16.25
CA ILE A 259 4.03 -2.60 -16.96
C ILE A 259 4.37 -2.31 -18.43
N THR A 260 4.56 -3.41 -19.18
CA THR A 260 4.84 -3.43 -20.61
C THR A 260 3.55 -3.41 -21.43
N ASP A 261 3.63 -3.03 -22.70
CA ASP A 261 2.46 -3.04 -23.60
C ASP A 261 1.88 -4.45 -23.79
N ASN A 262 2.74 -5.49 -23.78
CA ASN A 262 2.28 -6.88 -23.83
C ASN A 262 1.46 -7.26 -22.59
N LEU A 263 1.92 -6.92 -21.38
CA LEU A 263 1.15 -7.15 -20.16
C LEU A 263 -0.18 -6.39 -20.22
N LEU A 264 -0.17 -5.12 -20.64
CA LEU A 264 -1.41 -4.34 -20.78
C LEU A 264 -2.41 -5.01 -21.74
N SER A 265 -1.92 -5.58 -22.85
CA SER A 265 -2.76 -6.31 -23.80
C SER A 265 -3.42 -7.55 -23.18
N ILE A 266 -2.71 -8.26 -22.30
CA ILE A 266 -3.22 -9.42 -21.56
C ILE A 266 -4.27 -8.99 -20.54
N LEU A 267 -3.96 -7.99 -19.71
CA LEU A 267 -4.87 -7.54 -18.64
C LEU A 267 -6.21 -7.03 -19.21
N LYS A 268 -6.20 -6.40 -20.40
CA LYS A 268 -7.42 -5.93 -21.11
C LYS A 268 -8.41 -7.04 -21.46
N LYS A 269 -7.95 -8.29 -21.60
CA LYS A 269 -8.81 -9.42 -22.00
C LYS A 269 -9.79 -9.84 -20.89
N TYR A 270 -9.51 -9.50 -19.64
CA TYR A 270 -10.21 -10.07 -18.47
C TYR A 270 -10.86 -9.03 -17.54
N PRO A 271 -11.69 -8.09 -18.04
CA PRO A 271 -12.42 -7.17 -17.18
C PRO A 271 -13.62 -7.85 -16.49
N PRO A 272 -14.06 -7.39 -15.30
CA PRO A 272 -13.43 -6.37 -14.46
C PRO A 272 -12.20 -6.90 -13.69
N LEU A 273 -11.08 -6.18 -13.80
CA LEU A 273 -9.81 -6.47 -13.12
C LEU A 273 -9.38 -5.25 -12.30
N TYR A 274 -8.96 -5.48 -11.06
CA TYR A 274 -8.45 -4.43 -10.17
C TYR A 274 -7.00 -4.70 -9.75
N ILE A 275 -6.24 -3.66 -9.45
CA ILE A 275 -4.90 -3.81 -8.87
C ILE A 275 -4.81 -3.00 -7.59
N ASN A 276 -4.42 -3.66 -6.50
CA ASN A 276 -4.02 -3.00 -5.26
C ASN A 276 -2.49 -2.99 -5.18
N THR A 277 -1.91 -1.79 -5.21
CA THR A 277 -0.48 -1.55 -5.01
C THR A 277 -0.16 -1.23 -3.54
N HIS A 278 1.11 -0.94 -3.24
CA HIS A 278 1.63 -0.85 -1.88
C HIS A 278 2.72 0.23 -1.74
N PHE A 279 2.35 1.48 -2.03
CA PHE A 279 3.09 2.69 -1.67
C PHE A 279 2.95 2.98 -0.17
N ASN A 280 4.05 3.33 0.46
CA ASN A 280 4.20 3.67 1.88
C ASN A 280 4.83 5.06 2.09
N HIS A 281 5.52 5.65 1.11
CA HIS A 281 6.13 6.98 1.26
C HIS A 281 6.07 7.80 -0.04
N PRO A 282 5.88 9.15 0.00
CA PRO A 282 5.84 9.99 -1.21
C PRO A 282 7.08 9.88 -2.11
N MET A 283 8.23 9.49 -1.57
CA MET A 283 9.46 9.23 -2.34
C MET A 283 9.33 8.09 -3.35
N GLU A 284 8.43 7.15 -3.10
CA GLU A 284 8.21 6.01 -3.99
C GLU A 284 7.40 6.37 -5.24
N ILE A 285 6.75 7.54 -5.24
CA ILE A 285 5.98 8.04 -6.39
C ILE A 285 6.96 8.80 -7.30
N THR A 286 7.60 8.08 -8.20
CA THR A 286 8.51 8.59 -9.24
C THR A 286 7.82 8.73 -10.60
N LYS A 287 8.51 9.31 -11.59
CA LYS A 287 8.02 9.37 -12.97
C LYS A 287 7.68 7.99 -13.52
N GLU A 288 8.54 7.00 -13.31
CA GLU A 288 8.34 5.63 -13.80
C GLU A 288 7.16 4.94 -13.11
N SER A 289 7.03 5.07 -11.78
CA SER A 289 5.87 4.52 -11.06
C SER A 289 4.56 5.19 -11.48
N LYS A 290 4.59 6.50 -11.75
CA LYS A 290 3.44 7.26 -12.26
C LYS A 290 3.06 6.78 -13.66
N GLU A 291 4.04 6.62 -14.57
CA GLU A 291 3.81 6.11 -15.92
C GLU A 291 3.19 4.70 -15.89
N ALA A 292 3.70 3.81 -15.06
CA ALA A 292 3.16 2.47 -14.86
C ALA A 292 1.69 2.51 -14.37
N CYS A 293 1.38 3.36 -13.38
CA CYS A 293 0.01 3.56 -12.91
C CYS A 293 -0.89 4.15 -14.01
N ASP A 294 -0.40 5.12 -14.76
CA ASP A 294 -1.15 5.77 -15.82
C ASP A 294 -1.50 4.81 -16.97
N LYS A 295 -0.55 3.96 -17.37
CA LYS A 295 -0.78 2.90 -18.36
C LYS A 295 -1.90 1.96 -17.93
N LEU A 296 -1.90 1.51 -16.68
CA LEU A 296 -2.95 0.63 -16.14
C LEU A 296 -4.31 1.33 -16.06
N ALA A 297 -4.35 2.56 -15.55
CA ALA A 297 -5.58 3.33 -15.45
C ALA A 297 -6.18 3.64 -16.83
N ASN A 298 -5.34 3.89 -17.85
CA ASN A 298 -5.78 4.15 -19.24
C ASN A 298 -6.47 2.95 -19.89
N ILE A 299 -6.19 1.74 -19.43
CA ILE A 299 -6.82 0.52 -19.95
C ILE A 299 -8.05 0.10 -19.14
N GLY A 300 -8.49 0.96 -18.20
CA GLY A 300 -9.69 0.75 -17.40
C GLY A 300 -9.49 -0.06 -16.12
N VAL A 301 -8.24 -0.39 -15.72
CA VAL A 301 -7.95 -1.11 -14.48
C VAL A 301 -8.00 -0.15 -13.28
N PRO A 302 -8.95 -0.29 -12.35
CA PRO A 302 -8.99 0.60 -11.19
C PRO A 302 -7.87 0.26 -10.20
N LEU A 303 -7.17 1.30 -9.74
CA LEU A 303 -6.01 1.18 -8.88
C LEU A 303 -6.34 1.60 -7.44
N GLY A 304 -6.06 0.71 -6.50
CA GLY A 304 -6.10 0.98 -5.06
C GLY A 304 -4.70 0.93 -4.44
N ASN A 305 -4.48 1.59 -3.30
CA ASN A 305 -3.25 1.46 -2.52
C ASN A 305 -3.50 0.90 -1.13
N GLN A 306 -2.66 -0.06 -0.73
CA GLN A 306 -2.63 -0.66 0.58
C GLN A 306 -1.31 -0.27 1.27
N ALA A 307 -1.29 0.87 1.96
CA ALA A 307 -0.16 1.26 2.79
C ALA A 307 -0.15 0.42 4.08
N VAL A 308 1.03 0.28 4.70
CA VAL A 308 1.20 -0.18 6.08
C VAL A 308 1.69 1.02 6.90
N LEU A 309 1.11 1.21 8.07
CA LEU A 309 1.57 2.21 9.02
C LEU A 309 2.86 1.72 9.68
N LEU A 310 3.97 2.40 9.41
CA LEU A 310 5.33 1.98 9.73
C LEU A 310 6.06 3.11 10.49
N ASN A 311 6.54 2.77 11.68
CA ASN A 311 7.37 3.65 12.51
C ASN A 311 8.63 4.10 11.76
N GLY A 312 8.87 5.41 11.71
CA GLY A 312 10.02 6.03 11.04
C GLY A 312 9.88 6.14 9.52
N VAL A 313 8.73 5.75 8.95
CA VAL A 313 8.47 5.83 7.50
C VAL A 313 7.29 6.74 7.22
N ASN A 314 6.11 6.43 7.76
CA ASN A 314 4.87 7.14 7.43
C ASN A 314 3.91 7.29 8.61
N ASN A 315 4.39 7.08 9.84
CA ASN A 315 3.66 7.35 11.08
C ASN A 315 3.62 8.85 11.41
N ASP A 316 3.40 9.68 10.40
CA ASP A 316 3.24 11.12 10.51
C ASP A 316 2.04 11.55 9.65
N LYS A 317 1.19 12.39 10.24
CA LYS A 317 -0.05 12.88 9.62
C LYS A 317 0.17 13.66 8.32
N TYR A 318 1.25 14.44 8.23
CA TYR A 318 1.55 15.23 7.04
C TYR A 318 2.17 14.36 5.95
N VAL A 319 3.03 13.41 6.31
CA VAL A 319 3.59 12.42 5.37
C VAL A 319 2.46 11.57 4.76
N MET A 320 1.54 11.06 5.58
CA MET A 320 0.41 10.26 5.09
C MET A 320 -0.55 11.08 4.22
N ARG A 321 -0.87 12.33 4.62
CA ARG A 321 -1.70 13.23 3.82
C ARG A 321 -1.07 13.50 2.45
N LEU A 322 0.23 13.82 2.43
CA LEU A 322 0.96 14.05 1.19
C LEU A 322 1.03 12.80 0.31
N LEU A 323 1.30 11.63 0.91
CA LEU A 323 1.30 10.35 0.19
C LEU A 323 -0.04 10.13 -0.51
N ASN A 324 -1.15 10.32 0.20
CA ASN A 324 -2.48 10.16 -0.37
C ASN A 324 -2.75 11.15 -1.52
N HIS A 325 -2.26 12.39 -1.42
CA HIS A 325 -2.38 13.39 -2.49
C HIS A 325 -1.58 13.00 -3.73
N GLU A 326 -0.33 12.58 -3.56
CA GLU A 326 0.53 12.17 -4.67
C GLU A 326 0.00 10.90 -5.36
N MET A 327 -0.58 9.96 -4.62
CA MET A 327 -1.22 8.77 -5.22
C MET A 327 -2.43 9.13 -6.10
N LEU A 328 -3.24 10.10 -5.68
CA LEU A 328 -4.38 10.55 -6.49
C LEU A 328 -3.94 11.21 -7.81
N LYS A 329 -2.79 11.89 -7.84
CA LYS A 329 -2.20 12.41 -9.10
C LYS A 329 -1.79 11.31 -10.09
N CYS A 330 -1.67 10.08 -9.61
CA CYS A 330 -1.38 8.88 -10.40
C CYS A 330 -2.63 8.02 -10.64
N ARG A 331 -3.84 8.54 -10.31
CA ARG A 331 -5.12 7.80 -10.36
C ARG A 331 -5.14 6.54 -9.49
N VAL A 332 -4.34 6.52 -8.43
CA VAL A 332 -4.34 5.46 -7.41
C VAL A 332 -5.14 5.92 -6.20
N ARG A 333 -6.22 5.21 -5.89
CA ARG A 333 -7.07 5.53 -4.73
C ARG A 333 -6.46 4.96 -3.45
N PRO A 334 -6.20 5.77 -2.40
CA PRO A 334 -5.87 5.25 -1.08
C PRO A 334 -7.00 4.32 -0.60
N TYR A 335 -6.71 3.04 -0.40
CA TYR A 335 -7.71 2.03 -0.05
C TYR A 335 -7.60 1.67 1.44
N TYR A 336 -6.45 1.18 1.87
CA TYR A 336 -6.19 0.83 3.27
C TYR A 336 -4.91 1.46 3.80
N ILE A 337 -4.95 1.82 5.08
CA ILE A 337 -3.76 1.87 5.94
C ILE A 337 -3.84 0.65 6.85
N PHE A 338 -2.95 -0.31 6.67
CA PHE A 338 -2.82 -1.47 7.53
C PHE A 338 -2.02 -1.11 8.78
N HIS A 339 -2.58 -1.40 9.95
CA HIS A 339 -1.76 -1.48 11.16
C HIS A 339 -0.73 -2.61 10.99
N ALA A 340 0.55 -2.31 11.24
CA ALA A 340 1.62 -3.27 11.11
C ALA A 340 1.38 -4.52 11.97
N LYS A 341 1.57 -5.69 11.37
CA LYS A 341 1.42 -6.96 12.09
C LYS A 341 2.69 -7.25 12.89
N LYS A 342 2.54 -7.85 14.07
CA LYS A 342 3.67 -8.28 14.92
C LYS A 342 4.34 -9.53 14.34
N VAL A 343 5.09 -9.37 13.26
CA VAL A 343 5.85 -10.44 12.59
C VAL A 343 7.27 -10.49 13.15
N VAL A 344 7.82 -11.70 13.27
CA VAL A 344 9.20 -11.90 13.72
C VAL A 344 10.16 -11.09 12.84
N GLY A 345 10.99 -10.27 13.47
CA GLY A 345 11.99 -9.42 12.84
C GLY A 345 11.46 -8.12 12.22
N THR A 346 10.17 -7.79 12.36
CA THR A 346 9.59 -6.53 11.83
C THR A 346 9.06 -5.61 12.93
N ILE A 347 9.19 -5.99 14.20
CA ILE A 347 8.49 -5.35 15.35
C ILE A 347 8.86 -3.87 15.53
N HIS A 348 10.06 -3.47 15.13
CA HIS A 348 10.51 -2.08 15.22
C HIS A 348 9.72 -1.12 14.34
N PHE A 349 8.99 -1.62 13.34
CA PHE A 349 8.05 -0.85 12.53
C PHE A 349 6.68 -0.67 13.17
N ASN A 350 6.34 -1.41 14.23
CA ASN A 350 5.03 -1.29 14.86
C ASN A 350 4.84 0.09 15.50
N THR A 351 3.67 0.66 15.28
CA THR A 351 3.19 1.89 15.92
C THR A 351 2.13 1.57 16.97
N SER A 352 1.71 2.57 17.74
CA SER A 352 0.49 2.52 18.51
C SER A 352 -0.75 2.59 17.61
N VAL A 353 -1.89 2.13 18.13
CA VAL A 353 -3.19 2.35 17.46
C VAL A 353 -3.58 3.83 17.49
N ALA A 354 -3.18 4.55 18.54
CA ALA A 354 -3.43 5.98 18.72
C ALA A 354 -2.82 6.82 17.59
N GLU A 355 -1.58 6.54 17.17
CA GLU A 355 -0.97 7.20 16.00
C GLU A 355 -1.80 7.01 14.73
N GLY A 356 -2.34 5.80 14.50
CA GLY A 356 -3.21 5.55 13.37
C GLY A 356 -4.54 6.33 13.44
N ILE A 357 -5.12 6.47 14.64
CA ILE A 357 -6.32 7.29 14.85
C ILE A 357 -6.01 8.76 14.62
N GLU A 358 -4.88 9.26 15.13
CA GLU A 358 -4.44 10.65 14.91
C GLU A 358 -4.31 10.95 13.42
N ILE A 359 -3.67 10.07 12.65
CA ILE A 359 -3.59 10.21 11.19
C ILE A 359 -4.99 10.32 10.58
N MET A 360 -5.95 9.49 11.00
CA MET A 360 -7.31 9.56 10.48
C MET A 360 -8.03 10.86 10.82
N GLU A 361 -7.82 11.42 12.02
CA GLU A 361 -8.32 12.74 12.42
C GLU A 361 -7.78 13.86 11.51
N TYR A 362 -6.50 13.79 11.15
CA TYR A 362 -5.84 14.78 10.30
C TYR A 362 -6.04 14.57 8.79
N LEU A 363 -6.74 13.51 8.41
CA LEU A 363 -7.19 13.29 7.04
C LEU A 363 -8.64 13.75 6.85
N ARG A 364 -9.55 13.36 7.75
CA ARG A 364 -10.97 13.71 7.62
C ARG A 364 -11.21 15.19 7.83
N GLY A 365 -11.84 15.85 6.84
CA GLY A 365 -12.11 17.28 6.84
C GLY A 365 -10.94 18.13 6.32
N TYR A 366 -9.70 17.68 6.56
CA TYR A 366 -8.49 18.36 6.08
C TYR A 366 -8.12 18.00 4.64
N THR A 367 -8.70 16.95 4.06
CA THR A 367 -8.53 16.64 2.64
C THR A 367 -9.80 16.05 2.01
N SER A 368 -9.76 15.81 0.70
CA SER A 368 -10.88 15.27 -0.05
C SER A 368 -11.21 13.85 0.42
N GLY A 369 -12.48 13.47 0.36
CA GLY A 369 -12.91 12.12 0.73
C GLY A 369 -12.21 11.01 -0.05
N MET A 370 -11.77 11.29 -1.28
CA MET A 370 -10.99 10.37 -2.12
C MET A 370 -9.60 10.10 -1.55
N ALA A 371 -9.02 11.03 -0.79
CA ALA A 371 -7.69 10.91 -0.20
C ALA A 371 -7.70 10.23 1.19
N ILE A 372 -8.86 9.69 1.62
CA ILE A 372 -9.04 9.12 2.96
C ILE A 372 -9.22 7.60 2.83
N PRO A 373 -8.17 6.80 3.12
CA PRO A 373 -8.28 5.34 3.16
C PRO A 373 -9.04 4.88 4.41
N THR A 374 -9.32 3.59 4.51
CA THR A 374 -9.76 3.00 5.79
C THR A 374 -8.53 2.57 6.59
N TYR A 375 -8.38 3.04 7.82
CA TYR A 375 -7.39 2.49 8.75
C TYR A 375 -7.91 1.19 9.35
N ILE A 376 -7.13 0.11 9.23
CA ILE A 376 -7.56 -1.22 9.64
C ILE A 376 -6.54 -1.91 10.54
N VAL A 377 -7.04 -2.50 11.62
CA VAL A 377 -6.30 -3.45 12.44
C VAL A 377 -6.78 -4.85 12.07
N ASN A 378 -5.85 -5.77 11.78
CA ASN A 378 -6.25 -7.16 11.58
C ASN A 378 -6.46 -7.81 12.95
N ALA A 379 -7.67 -8.29 13.20
CA ALA A 379 -7.96 -9.01 14.42
C ALA A 379 -7.08 -10.27 14.51
N PRO A 380 -6.43 -10.54 15.67
CA PRO A 380 -5.57 -11.71 15.83
C PRO A 380 -6.26 -13.02 15.49
N GLY A 381 -5.49 -14.01 15.02
CA GLY A 381 -6.02 -15.34 14.68
C GLY A 381 -6.88 -15.36 13.41
N GLY A 382 -6.67 -14.41 12.50
CA GLY A 382 -7.31 -14.43 11.19
C GLY A 382 -8.75 -13.93 11.16
N LYS A 383 -9.26 -13.33 12.24
CA LYS A 383 -10.65 -12.84 12.40
C LYS A 383 -10.99 -11.58 11.57
N GLY A 384 -10.25 -11.33 10.50
CA GLY A 384 -10.53 -10.29 9.53
C GLY A 384 -9.96 -8.90 9.85
N LYS A 385 -10.27 -7.96 8.96
CA LYS A 385 -9.84 -6.56 9.00
C LYS A 385 -10.90 -5.74 9.72
N THR A 386 -10.55 -5.15 10.86
CA THR A 386 -11.45 -4.32 11.66
C THR A 386 -11.13 -2.84 11.40
N PRO A 387 -12.07 -2.04 10.87
CA PRO A 387 -11.88 -0.61 10.68
C PRO A 387 -11.78 0.09 12.03
N ILE A 388 -10.80 0.98 12.16
CA ILE A 388 -10.61 1.84 13.32
C ILE A 388 -10.77 3.28 12.86
N LEU A 389 -11.71 3.99 13.47
CA LEU A 389 -12.12 5.34 13.09
C LEU A 389 -12.08 6.28 14.31
N PRO A 390 -11.83 7.58 14.09
CA PRO A 390 -12.23 8.62 15.02
C PRO A 390 -13.69 8.50 15.47
N GLN A 391 -13.98 8.94 16.70
CA GLN A 391 -15.34 8.99 17.23
C GLN A 391 -16.00 10.32 16.88
N TYR A 392 -16.94 10.29 15.93
CA TYR A 392 -17.73 11.47 15.54
C TYR A 392 -19.09 11.53 16.22
N ILE A 393 -19.67 10.39 16.60
CA ILE A 393 -20.89 10.36 17.42
C ILE A 393 -20.47 10.48 18.88
N ILE A 394 -21.03 11.47 19.57
CA ILE A 394 -20.77 11.72 21.00
C ILE A 394 -21.87 11.05 21.84
N SER A 395 -23.13 11.22 21.45
CA SER A 395 -24.28 10.62 22.12
C SER A 395 -25.51 10.57 21.20
N HIS A 396 -26.55 9.85 21.62
CA HIS A 396 -27.83 9.78 20.91
C HIS A 396 -29.00 9.87 21.89
N GLY A 397 -30.09 10.50 21.46
CA GLY A 397 -31.35 10.58 22.18
C GLY A 397 -32.51 10.10 21.31
N LYS A 398 -33.75 10.26 21.79
CA LYS A 398 -34.95 9.76 21.09
C LYS A 398 -35.12 10.33 19.68
N ASN A 399 -34.79 11.61 19.48
CA ASN A 399 -35.04 12.35 18.24
C ASN A 399 -33.80 13.13 17.74
N TYR A 400 -32.61 12.79 18.23
CA TYR A 400 -31.38 13.48 17.83
C TYR A 400 -30.15 12.59 18.01
N VAL A 401 -29.09 12.92 17.28
CA VAL A 401 -27.73 12.41 17.49
C VAL A 401 -26.81 13.60 17.69
N LYS A 402 -25.99 13.57 18.74
CA LYS A 402 -24.97 14.59 18.98
C LYS A 402 -23.70 14.17 18.25
N ILE A 403 -23.27 14.99 17.30
CA ILE A 403 -22.08 14.76 16.48
C ILE A 403 -21.00 15.81 16.76
N ARG A 404 -19.74 15.41 16.64
CA ARG A 404 -18.58 16.31 16.55
C ARG A 404 -18.19 16.44 15.08
N THR A 405 -17.97 17.66 14.60
CA THR A 405 -17.45 17.89 13.24
C THR A 405 -15.94 17.69 13.19
N TRP A 406 -15.36 17.74 11.98
CA TRP A 406 -13.90 17.74 11.81
C TRP A 406 -13.21 18.96 12.46
N GLU A 407 -13.96 20.05 12.68
CA GLU A 407 -13.48 21.25 13.39
C GLU A 407 -13.64 21.15 14.91
N GLY A 408 -14.21 20.05 15.40
CA GLY A 408 -14.53 19.86 16.81
C GLY A 408 -15.81 20.56 17.28
N GLU A 409 -16.60 21.13 16.37
CA GLU A 409 -17.90 21.71 16.72
C GLU A 409 -18.88 20.61 17.09
N ILE A 410 -19.65 20.82 18.16
CA ILE A 410 -20.66 19.87 18.63
C ILE A 410 -22.03 20.32 18.13
N ILE A 411 -22.72 19.45 17.41
CA ILE A 411 -24.01 19.73 16.78
C ILE A 411 -25.01 18.66 17.21
N ASP A 412 -26.20 19.09 17.64
CA ASP A 412 -27.35 18.21 17.77
C ASP A 412 -28.04 18.08 16.42
N TYR A 413 -27.83 16.94 15.76
CA TYR A 413 -28.43 16.60 14.48
C TYR A 413 -29.80 15.94 14.72
N PRO A 414 -30.92 16.54 14.22
CA PRO A 414 -32.23 15.92 14.32
C PRO A 414 -32.23 14.54 13.64
N SER A 415 -32.65 13.51 14.36
CA SER A 415 -32.66 12.13 13.87
C SER A 415 -33.95 11.46 14.29
N PHE A 416 -34.84 11.24 13.34
CA PHE A 416 -36.17 10.70 13.59
C PHE A 416 -36.27 9.28 13.03
N THR A 417 -37.09 8.45 13.66
CA THR A 417 -37.46 7.16 13.07
C THR A 417 -38.18 7.42 11.74
N SER A 418 -37.68 6.80 10.67
CA SER A 418 -38.32 6.86 9.36
C SER A 418 -39.70 6.21 9.43
N LYS A 419 -40.74 6.91 8.98
CA LYS A 419 -42.03 6.28 8.70
C LYS A 419 -41.97 5.59 7.33
N PRO A 420 -42.69 4.47 7.14
CA PRO A 420 -42.92 3.93 5.81
C PRO A 420 -43.43 5.02 4.86
N ILE A 421 -42.92 5.04 3.64
CA ILE A 421 -43.22 6.11 2.69
C ILE A 421 -44.73 6.15 2.36
N GLU A 422 -45.38 4.99 2.39
CA GLU A 422 -46.81 4.79 2.17
C GLU A 422 -47.68 5.46 3.24
N GLU A 423 -47.18 5.64 4.47
CA GLU A 423 -47.88 6.34 5.55
C GLU A 423 -47.76 7.86 5.44
N ILE A 424 -46.75 8.36 4.72
CA ILE A 424 -46.54 9.79 4.48
C ILE A 424 -47.45 10.30 3.35
N TYR A 425 -47.78 9.43 2.38
CA TYR A 425 -48.62 9.76 1.24
C TYR A 425 -50.13 9.59 1.46
N LYS A 426 -50.57 9.04 2.60
CA LYS A 426 -51.98 9.02 3.03
C LYS A 426 -52.32 10.32 3.74
#